data_AF-A0A969WV90-F1
#
_entry.id   AF-A0A969WV90-F1
#
_cell.length_a   1.000
_cell.length_b   1.000
_cell.length_c   1.000
_cell.angle_alpha   90.00
_cell.angle_beta   90.00
_cell.angle_gamma   90.00
#
_symmetry.space_group_name_H-M   'P 1'
#
loop_
_entity.id
_entity.type
_entity.pdbx_description
1 polymer ?
#
loop_
_entity_poly.entity_id
_entity_poly.type
_entity_poly.pdbx_seq_one_letter_code
_entity_poly.pdbx_strand_id
1 'polypeptide(L)'
;NRDIITGYTNSIFYTASGTFLAVVLTLLAAYPLSRKDYKLGRHIMVIFTFTMFFGGGLIPTYLLMSNLGLINTRAVMIIPGALSVYNIIITRTFFQSTIPNELLDASQIDGCSDFIFFRKIVLPLYNLNSLAYITM
;
A
#
# COMPACT_ATOMS: atom_id res chain seq x y z
N ASN A 1 21.29 -29.60 -8.37
CA ASN A 1 21.84 -28.68 -7.35
C ASN A 1 20.69 -28.17 -6.48
N ARG A 2 20.58 -28.61 -5.22
CA ARG A 2 19.40 -28.31 -4.37
C ARG A 2 19.32 -26.85 -3.95
N ASP A 3 20.47 -26.19 -3.82
CA ASP A 3 20.59 -24.78 -3.39
C ASP A 3 19.94 -23.80 -4.37
N ILE A 4 20.01 -24.10 -5.68
CA ILE A 4 19.38 -23.30 -6.73
C ILE A 4 17.86 -23.35 -6.60
N ILE A 5 17.29 -24.55 -6.39
CA ILE A 5 15.84 -24.74 -6.28
C ILE A 5 15.33 -24.03 -5.03
N THR A 6 15.99 -24.18 -3.89
CA THR A 6 15.62 -23.48 -2.65
C THR A 6 15.75 -21.96 -2.77
N GLY A 7 16.77 -21.47 -3.47
CA GLY A 7 16.94 -20.04 -3.76
C GLY A 7 15.79 -19.48 -4.61
N TYR A 8 15.44 -20.17 -5.70
CA TYR A 8 14.32 -19.79 -6.56
C TYR A 8 12.97 -19.81 -5.82
N THR A 9 12.70 -20.84 -5.02
CA THR A 9 11.46 -20.92 -4.23
C THR A 9 11.38 -19.78 -3.22
N ASN A 10 12.48 -19.43 -2.55
CA ASN A 10 12.52 -18.31 -1.61
C ASN A 10 12.27 -16.98 -2.33
N SER A 11 12.91 -16.72 -3.47
CA SER A 11 12.69 -15.50 -4.26
C SER A 11 11.24 -15.36 -4.71
N ILE A 12 10.64 -16.43 -5.25
CA ILE A 12 9.23 -16.44 -5.64
C ILE A 12 8.34 -16.14 -4.42
N PHE A 13 8.63 -16.76 -3.29
CA PHE A 13 7.90 -16.52 -2.05
C PHE A 13 8.03 -15.05 -1.60
N TYR A 14 9.23 -14.48 -1.62
CA TYR A 14 9.45 -13.08 -1.22
C TYR A 14 8.76 -12.09 -2.15
N THR A 15 8.84 -12.29 -3.46
CA THR A 15 8.16 -11.42 -4.43
C THR A 15 6.65 -11.56 -4.32
N ALA A 16 6.11 -12.78 -4.26
CA ALA A 16 4.65 -12.98 -4.18
C ALA A 16 4.07 -12.42 -2.88
N SER A 17 4.66 -12.78 -1.73
CA SER A 17 4.18 -12.31 -0.43
C SER A 17 4.44 -10.81 -0.23
N GLY A 18 5.60 -10.31 -0.66
CA GLY A 18 5.95 -8.90 -0.61
C GLY A 18 5.01 -8.03 -1.44
N THR A 19 4.76 -8.40 -2.70
CA THR A 19 3.83 -7.67 -3.57
C THR A 19 2.40 -7.75 -3.05
N PHE A 20 1.94 -8.93 -2.61
CA PHE A 20 0.60 -9.06 -2.05
C PHE A 20 0.40 -8.17 -0.82
N LEU A 21 1.35 -8.21 0.12
CA LEU A 21 1.30 -7.36 1.31
C LEU A 21 1.36 -5.88 0.94
N ALA A 22 2.22 -5.51 -0.01
CA ALA A 22 2.35 -4.13 -0.47
C ALA A 22 1.06 -3.59 -1.06
N VAL A 23 0.43 -4.35 -1.96
CA VAL A 23 -0.85 -3.96 -2.56
C VAL A 23 -1.94 -3.83 -1.50
N VAL A 24 -2.06 -4.79 -0.58
CA VAL A 24 -3.07 -4.74 0.49
C VAL A 24 -2.87 -3.51 1.39
N LEU A 25 -1.63 -3.26 1.83
CA LEU A 25 -1.33 -2.11 2.68
C LEU A 25 -1.55 -0.78 1.94
N THR A 26 -1.11 -0.69 0.69
CA THR A 26 -1.31 0.49 -0.15
C THR A 26 -2.80 0.77 -0.36
N LEU A 27 -3.62 -0.23 -0.67
CA LEU A 27 -5.06 -0.09 -0.84
C LEU A 27 -5.76 0.40 0.43
N LEU A 28 -5.42 -0.22 1.57
CA LEU A 28 -6.00 0.12 2.87
C LEU A 28 -5.60 1.54 3.33
N ALA A 29 -4.39 1.99 3.00
CA ALA A 29 -3.95 3.34 3.32
C ALA A 29 -4.50 4.40 2.33
N ALA A 30 -4.50 4.09 1.04
CA ALA A 30 -4.86 5.04 -0.02
C ALA A 30 -6.36 5.37 -0.06
N TYR A 31 -7.24 4.39 0.24
CA TYR A 31 -8.68 4.60 0.22
C TYR A 31 -9.20 5.65 1.22
N PRO A 32 -8.92 5.58 2.54
CA PRO A 32 -9.37 6.62 3.46
C PRO A 32 -8.73 7.98 3.14
N LEU A 33 -7.50 8.00 2.62
CA LEU A 33 -6.81 9.23 2.21
C LEU A 33 -7.40 9.85 0.93
N SER A 34 -8.09 9.09 0.08
CA SER A 34 -8.74 9.61 -1.12
C SER A 34 -10.02 10.37 -0.79
N ARG A 35 -10.67 10.08 0.34
CA ARG A 35 -11.90 10.76 0.75
C ARG A 35 -11.65 12.23 1.12
N LYS A 36 -12.44 13.13 0.53
CA LYS A 36 -12.39 14.58 0.82
C LYS A 36 -12.92 14.90 2.23
N ASP A 37 -13.83 14.07 2.75
CA ASP A 37 -14.42 14.21 4.09
C ASP A 37 -13.41 13.94 5.22
N TYR A 38 -12.29 13.30 4.88
CA TYR A 38 -11.27 12.95 5.86
C TYR A 38 -10.39 14.18 6.18
N LYS A 39 -10.85 14.97 7.15
CA LYS A 39 -10.19 16.22 7.61
C LYS A 39 -8.71 16.02 7.94
N LEU A 40 -8.32 14.86 8.49
CA LEU A 40 -6.93 14.57 8.85
C LEU A 40 -6.08 14.08 7.66
N GLY A 41 -6.70 13.74 6.53
CA GLY A 41 -6.02 13.16 5.37
C GLY A 41 -4.96 14.08 4.77
N ARG A 42 -5.21 15.40 4.76
CA ARG A 42 -4.21 16.37 4.30
C ARG A 42 -2.95 16.37 5.16
N HIS A 43 -3.09 16.28 6.48
CA HIS A 43 -1.94 16.26 7.40
C HIS A 43 -1.13 14.97 7.26
N ILE A 44 -1.80 13.82 7.16
CA ILE A 44 -1.14 12.52 6.97
C ILE A 44 -0.39 12.49 5.63
N MET A 45 -0.99 13.00 4.56
CA MET A 45 -0.33 13.09 3.25
C MET A 45 0.92 13.96 3.29
N VAL A 46 0.92 15.06 4.04
CA VAL A 46 2.12 15.90 4.21
C VAL A 46 3.23 15.13 4.92
N ILE A 47 2.91 14.37 5.98
CA ILE A 47 3.87 13.53 6.70
C ILE A 47 4.43 12.44 5.78
N PHE A 48 3.57 11.76 5.04
CA PHE A 48 3.98 10.73 4.09
C PHE A 48 4.93 11.30 3.03
N THR A 49 4.54 12.39 2.37
CA THR A 49 5.40 13.06 1.40
C THR A 49 6.72 13.51 2.03
N PHE A 50 6.70 14.01 3.28
CA PHE A 50 7.92 14.35 3.99
C PHE A 50 8.85 13.14 4.17
N THR A 51 8.34 11.98 4.61
CA THR A 51 9.14 10.76 4.76
C THR A 51 9.71 10.23 3.44
N MET A 52 9.07 10.53 2.31
CA MET A 52 9.58 10.17 0.99
C MET A 52 10.84 10.98 0.63
N PHE A 53 10.91 12.26 1.03
CA PHE A 53 12.07 13.11 0.79
C PHE A 53 13.12 13.03 1.90
N PHE A 54 12.69 12.82 3.14
CA PHE A 54 13.52 12.74 4.33
C PHE A 54 13.50 11.31 4.88
N GLY A 55 14.44 10.49 4.39
CA GLY A 55 14.65 9.13 4.87
C GLY A 55 15.77 9.06 5.92
N GLY A 56 15.65 8.12 6.86
CA GLY A 56 16.67 7.88 7.90
C GLY A 56 18.01 7.33 7.38
N GLY A 57 18.07 6.88 6.12
CA GLY A 57 19.28 6.28 5.53
C GLY A 57 19.51 4.82 5.98
N LEU A 58 20.55 4.20 5.42
CA LEU A 58 20.80 2.76 5.61
C LEU A 58 21.13 2.39 7.06
N ILE A 59 21.95 3.20 7.75
CA ILE A 59 22.43 2.88 9.10
C ILE A 59 21.28 2.89 10.12
N PRO A 60 20.45 3.95 10.24
CA PRO A 60 19.30 3.95 11.15
C PRO A 60 18.25 2.90 10.80
N THR A 61 18.02 2.64 9.51
CA THR A 61 17.09 1.57 9.08
C THR A 61 17.59 0.19 9.52
N TYR A 62 18.89 -0.07 9.38
CA TYR A 62 19.51 -1.31 9.86
C TYR A 62 19.39 -1.45 11.38
N LEU A 63 19.69 -0.39 12.14
CA LEU A 63 19.53 -0.38 13.59
C LEU A 63 18.08 -0.63 14.01
N LEU A 64 17.10 -0.06 13.32
CA LEU A 64 15.68 -0.31 13.58
C LEU A 64 15.32 -1.79 13.37
N MET A 65 15.74 -2.38 12.25
CA MET A 65 15.48 -3.80 11.98
C MET A 65 16.18 -4.73 12.98
N SER A 66 17.37 -4.35 13.44
CA SER A 66 18.10 -5.04 14.50
C SER A 66 17.37 -4.99 15.84
N ASN A 67 16.91 -3.81 16.25
CA ASN A 67 16.14 -3.63 17.49
C ASN A 67 14.78 -4.36 17.45
N LEU A 68 14.16 -4.46 16.28
CA LEU A 68 12.94 -5.25 16.07
C LEU A 68 13.20 -6.78 16.06
N GLY A 69 14.45 -7.22 16.13
CA GLY A 69 14.82 -8.64 16.07
C GLY A 69 14.54 -9.29 14.71
N LEU A 70 14.38 -8.49 13.65
CA LEU A 70 14.01 -8.99 12.32
C LEU A 70 15.24 -9.43 11.51
N ILE A 71 16.44 -9.02 11.91
CA ILE A 71 17.69 -9.40 11.23
C ILE A 71 17.82 -10.93 11.20
N ASN A 72 18.20 -11.46 10.02
CA ASN A 72 18.25 -12.90 9.71
C ASN A 72 16.90 -13.62 9.62
N THR A 73 15.77 -12.91 9.63
CA THR A 73 14.45 -13.49 9.37
C THR A 73 13.95 -13.15 7.97
N ARG A 74 13.05 -13.99 7.43
CA ARG A 74 12.39 -13.75 6.14
C ARG A 74 11.62 -12.42 6.10
N ALA A 75 11.15 -11.96 7.26
CA ALA A 75 10.39 -10.73 7.38
C ALA A 75 11.21 -9.47 7.06
N VAL A 76 12.54 -9.50 7.25
CA VAL A 76 13.42 -8.36 6.95
C VAL A 76 13.46 -8.03 5.46
N MET A 77 13.20 -9.01 4.59
CA MET A 77 13.15 -8.82 3.13
C MET A 77 11.80 -8.25 2.68
N ILE A 78 10.76 -8.38 3.49
CA ILE A 78 9.38 -8.02 3.13
C ILE A 78 9.01 -6.67 3.75
N ILE A 79 9.18 -6.53 5.08
CA ILE A 79 8.65 -5.41 5.86
C ILE A 79 9.16 -4.04 5.40
N PRO A 80 10.47 -3.82 5.18
CA PRO A 80 10.97 -2.49 4.80
C PRO A 80 10.44 -2.00 3.44
N GLY A 81 10.19 -2.93 2.51
CA GLY A 81 9.67 -2.63 1.17
C GLY A 81 8.14 -2.76 1.06
N ALA A 82 7.47 -3.23 2.10
CA ALA A 82 6.03 -3.51 2.06
C ALA A 82 5.17 -2.25 1.96
N LEU A 83 5.69 -1.07 2.30
CA LEU A 83 4.93 0.18 2.21
C LEU A 83 5.73 1.24 1.46
N SER A 84 5.28 1.52 0.23
CA SER A 84 5.79 2.61 -0.58
C SER A 84 4.82 3.79 -0.51
N VAL A 85 5.29 4.92 0.03
CA VAL A 85 4.51 6.17 0.05
C VAL A 85 4.14 6.62 -1.35
N TYR A 86 5.06 6.45 -2.31
CA TYR A 86 4.81 6.79 -3.71
C TYR A 86 3.61 6.02 -4.28
N ASN A 87 3.55 4.71 -4.03
CA ASN A 87 2.43 3.88 -4.48
C ASN A 87 1.12 4.32 -3.81
N ILE A 88 1.15 4.69 -2.53
CA ILE A 88 -0.02 5.24 -1.83
C ILE A 88 -0.53 6.53 -2.50
N ILE A 89 0.37 7.45 -2.85
CA ILE A 89 0.00 8.72 -3.51
C ILE A 89 -0.65 8.45 -4.87
N ILE A 90 -0.09 7.54 -5.67
CA ILE A 90 -0.66 7.15 -6.97
C ILE A 90 -2.05 6.53 -6.78
N THR A 91 -2.16 5.50 -5.95
CA THR A 91 -3.42 4.78 -5.74
C THR A 91 -4.50 5.71 -5.18
N ARG A 92 -4.13 6.63 -4.28
CA ARG A 92 -5.03 7.65 -3.76
C ARG A 92 -5.55 8.54 -4.89
N THR A 93 -4.67 9.03 -5.74
CA THR A 93 -5.02 9.91 -6.86
C THR A 93 -5.92 9.19 -7.85
N PHE A 94 -5.63 7.93 -8.14
CA PHE A 94 -6.48 7.03 -8.94
C PHE A 94 -7.89 6.91 -8.35
N PHE A 95 -8.02 6.64 -7.04
CA PHE A 95 -9.33 6.59 -6.40
C PHE A 95 -10.07 7.93 -6.43
N GLN A 96 -9.38 9.05 -6.30
CA GLN A 96 -10.00 10.38 -6.43
C GLN A 96 -10.47 10.68 -7.84
N SER A 97 -9.75 10.22 -8.88
CA SER A 97 -10.13 10.45 -10.28
C SER A 97 -11.22 9.50 -10.77
N THR A 98 -11.21 8.25 -10.29
CA THR A 98 -12.07 7.18 -10.81
C THR A 98 -13.40 7.09 -10.07
N ILE A 99 -13.47 7.51 -8.81
CA ILE A 99 -14.70 7.47 -8.01
C ILE A 99 -15.36 8.86 -8.08
N PRO A 100 -16.43 9.04 -8.88
CA PRO A 100 -17.16 10.31 -8.91
C PRO A 100 -17.84 10.56 -7.55
N ASN A 101 -17.80 11.81 -7.08
CA ASN A 101 -18.37 12.17 -5.77
C ASN A 101 -19.88 11.85 -5.69
N GLU A 102 -20.60 11.91 -6.81
CA GLU A 102 -22.02 11.54 -6.91
C GLU A 102 -22.29 10.09 -6.48
N LEU A 103 -21.39 9.17 -6.82
CA LEU A 103 -21.51 7.76 -6.46
C LEU A 103 -21.25 7.53 -4.96
N LEU A 104 -20.36 8.35 -4.38
CA LEU A 104 -20.11 8.37 -2.95
C LEU A 104 -21.33 8.91 -2.20
N ASP A 105 -21.91 10.02 -2.66
CA ASP A 105 -23.09 10.64 -2.04
C ASP A 105 -24.32 9.72 -2.14
N ALA A 106 -24.52 9.06 -3.29
CA ALA A 106 -25.56 8.05 -3.46
C ALA A 106 -25.38 6.88 -2.48
N SER A 107 -24.15 6.40 -2.30
CA SER A 107 -23.87 5.30 -1.36
C SER A 107 -24.14 5.67 0.10
N GLN A 108 -23.96 6.94 0.47
CA GLN A 108 -24.26 7.46 1.80
C GLN A 108 -25.77 7.60 2.01
N ILE A 109 -26.50 8.06 0.99
CA ILE A 109 -27.97 8.15 1.01
C ILE A 109 -28.59 6.75 1.14
N ASP A 110 -28.03 5.76 0.44
CA ASP A 110 -28.43 4.34 0.51
C ASP A 110 -28.02 3.65 1.83
N GLY A 111 -27.34 4.35 2.74
CA GLY A 111 -26.89 3.81 4.03
C GLY A 111 -25.84 2.71 3.90
N CYS A 112 -25.11 2.66 2.77
CA CYS A 112 -24.11 1.64 2.53
C CYS A 112 -22.87 1.88 3.41
N SER A 113 -22.42 0.86 4.14
CA SER A 113 -21.21 0.97 4.95
C SER A 113 -19.98 1.19 4.08
N ASP A 114 -19.06 2.06 4.52
CA ASP A 114 -17.81 2.40 3.80
C ASP A 114 -16.96 1.17 3.46
N PHE A 115 -16.98 0.13 4.32
CA PHE A 115 -16.27 -1.12 4.05
C PHE A 115 -16.92 -1.93 2.93
N ILE A 116 -18.25 -1.89 2.83
CA ILE A 116 -19.01 -2.52 1.75
C ILE A 116 -18.76 -1.76 0.45
N PHE A 117 -18.76 -0.43 0.48
CA PHE A 117 -18.40 0.42 -0.66
C PHE A 117 -16.97 0.12 -1.15
N PHE A 118 -16.01 0.04 -0.23
CA PHE A 118 -14.63 -0.34 -0.53
C PHE A 118 -14.56 -1.69 -1.24
N ARG A 119 -15.19 -2.73 -0.69
CA ARG A 119 -15.11 -4.08 -1.25
C ARG A 119 -15.88 -4.26 -2.56
N LYS A 120 -17.06 -3.64 -2.70
CA LYS A 120 -17.95 -3.85 -3.84
C LYS A 120 -17.71 -2.89 -5.01
N ILE A 121 -17.16 -1.70 -4.75
CA ILE A 121 -17.03 -0.64 -5.76
C ILE A 121 -15.56 -0.32 -5.97
N VAL A 122 -14.82 0.02 -4.91
CA VAL A 122 -13.41 0.45 -5.04
C VAL A 122 -12.48 -0.69 -5.45
N LEU A 123 -12.64 -1.87 -4.85
CA LEU A 123 -11.80 -3.04 -5.11
C LEU A 123 -11.92 -3.58 -6.55
N PRO A 124 -13.12 -3.75 -7.14
CA PRO A 124 -13.24 -4.19 -8.54
C PRO A 124 -12.81 -3.12 -9.56
N LEU A 125 -12.89 -1.82 -9.25
CA LEU A 125 -12.36 -0.76 -10.12
C LEU A 125 -10.83 -0.82 -10.27
N TYR A 126 -10.14 -1.42 -9.31
CA TYR A 126 -8.69 -1.60 -9.33
C TYR A 126 -8.22 -2.66 -10.34
N ASN A 127 -9.11 -3.53 -10.81
CA ASN A 127 -8.77 -4.90 -11.17
C ASN A 127 -8.20 -5.12 -12.59
N LEU A 128 -7.71 -4.10 -13.30
CA LEU A 128 -6.97 -4.35 -14.57
C LEU A 128 -5.90 -3.30 -14.89
N ASN A 129 -6.18 -2.00 -14.72
CA ASN A 129 -5.21 -0.95 -15.04
C ASN A 129 -4.21 -0.67 -13.90
N SER A 130 -4.61 -0.82 -12.63
CA SER A 130 -3.78 -0.39 -11.49
C SER A 130 -2.67 -1.38 -11.09
N LEU A 131 -2.83 -2.67 -11.38
CA LEU A 131 -1.79 -3.67 -11.11
C LEU A 131 -0.52 -3.38 -11.93
N ALA A 132 -0.67 -2.91 -13.17
CA ALA A 132 0.44 -2.57 -14.05
C ALA A 132 1.28 -1.38 -13.52
N TYR A 133 0.65 -0.35 -12.94
CA TYR A 133 1.34 0.86 -12.45
C TYR A 133 2.13 0.66 -11.16
N ILE A 134 1.81 -0.37 -10.36
CA ILE A 134 2.46 -0.62 -9.06
C ILE A 134 3.57 -1.68 -9.16
N THR A 135 3.56 -2.48 -10.23
CA THR A 135 4.65 -3.40 -10.57
C THR A 135 5.69 -2.82 -11.55
N MET A 136 5.42 -1.67 -12.18
CA MET A 136 6.37 -0.96 -13.07
C MET A 136 7.31 -0.05 -12.31
#